data_AF-A0A1Y2BH68-F1
#
_entry.id   AF-A0A1Y2BH68-F1
#
_cell.length_a   1.000
_cell.length_b   1.000
_cell.length_c   1.000
_cell.angle_alpha   90.00
_cell.angle_beta   90.00
_cell.angle_gamma   90.00
#
_symmetry.space_group_name_H-M   'P 1'
#
loop_
_entity.id
_entity.type
_entity.pdbx_description
1 polymer ?
#
loop_
_entity_poly.entity_id
_entity_poly.type
_entity_poly.pdbx_seq_one_letter_code
_entity_poly.pdbx_strand_id
1 'polypeptide(L)'
;MRRKRKNLKKEEEEEKEDKDIKKVKKNDKVKNSNNKNSEENEKEIDEYWITDGKNRCGFSYDNRDTKRKFSELMIEYHDKRWCKPIHEDNELYAMLVLETMQAGLSWITILEKEQNYRNSFDKLNPVKVATFNSKKIEKLMNNPGIIRNRRKINSIINNAKAFLKVQKEFGTFDKYIWKFTDRKIIDHKLSSTSEIPAKSELSEEISKDLKKRGFQFVGPISIYSYLQGIGVINDHTKDCDFR
;
A
#
# COMPACT_ATOMS: atom_id res chain seq x y z
N MET A 1 -31.18 -53.13 49.79
CA MET A 1 -31.48 -51.97 48.91
C MET A 1 -30.27 -51.22 48.35
N ARG A 2 -29.03 -51.39 48.84
CA ARG A 2 -27.83 -50.69 48.30
C ARG A 2 -27.22 -51.30 47.01
N ARG A 3 -27.47 -52.58 46.70
CA ARG A 3 -26.94 -53.25 45.48
C ARG A 3 -27.71 -52.89 44.20
N LYS A 4 -29.05 -52.78 44.24
CA LYS A 4 -29.87 -52.34 43.09
C LYS A 4 -29.55 -50.91 42.63
N ARG A 5 -29.23 -49.99 43.55
CA ARG A 5 -28.85 -48.60 43.23
C ARG A 5 -27.45 -48.47 42.60
N LYS A 6 -26.56 -49.45 42.78
CA LYS A 6 -25.24 -49.45 42.11
C LYS A 6 -25.31 -49.96 40.68
N ASN A 7 -26.20 -50.92 40.38
CA ASN A 7 -26.39 -51.41 39.01
C ASN A 7 -27.11 -50.39 38.12
N LEU A 8 -28.13 -49.70 38.64
CA LEU A 8 -28.82 -48.62 37.90
C LEU A 8 -27.89 -47.46 37.51
N LYS A 9 -26.92 -47.10 38.38
CA LYS A 9 -25.93 -46.06 38.05
C LYS A 9 -24.91 -46.51 37.00
N LYS A 10 -24.58 -47.79 36.97
CA LYS A 10 -23.63 -48.35 35.98
C LYS A 10 -24.26 -48.46 34.59
N GLU A 11 -25.53 -48.87 34.54
CA GLU A 11 -26.31 -48.90 33.28
C GLU A 11 -26.54 -47.49 32.72
N GLU A 12 -26.82 -46.48 33.57
CA GLU A 12 -26.94 -45.07 33.14
C GLU A 12 -25.61 -44.45 32.69
N GLU A 13 -24.47 -44.89 33.23
CA GLU A 13 -23.13 -44.46 32.81
C GLU A 13 -22.71 -45.10 31.48
N GLU A 14 -22.94 -46.41 31.29
CA GLU A 14 -22.67 -47.11 30.02
C GLU A 14 -23.59 -46.60 28.88
N GLU A 15 -24.85 -46.26 29.16
CA GLU A 15 -25.77 -45.70 28.15
C GLU A 15 -25.42 -44.25 27.77
N LYS A 16 -24.76 -43.49 28.66
CA LYS A 16 -24.22 -42.16 28.37
C LYS A 16 -22.93 -42.25 27.55
N GLU A 17 -22.03 -43.17 27.89
CA GLU A 17 -20.80 -43.40 27.13
C GLU A 17 -21.10 -43.85 25.69
N ASP A 18 -22.08 -44.73 25.49
CA ASP A 18 -22.45 -45.22 24.16
C ASP A 18 -23.18 -44.15 23.32
N LYS A 19 -23.91 -43.22 23.97
CA LYS A 19 -24.49 -42.03 23.32
C LYS A 19 -23.42 -41.00 22.93
N ASP A 20 -22.39 -40.81 23.75
CA ASP A 20 -21.28 -39.90 23.47
C ASP A 20 -20.35 -40.46 22.37
N ILE A 21 -20.08 -41.77 22.34
CA ILE A 21 -19.33 -42.43 21.25
C ILE A 21 -20.10 -42.35 19.91
N LYS A 22 -21.43 -42.52 19.93
CA LYS A 22 -22.27 -42.32 18.73
C LYS A 22 -22.30 -40.86 18.26
N LYS A 23 -22.19 -39.88 19.17
CA LYS A 23 -22.12 -38.44 18.86
C LYS A 23 -20.76 -38.04 18.27
N VAL A 24 -19.67 -38.62 18.75
CA VAL A 24 -18.31 -38.46 18.20
C VAL A 24 -18.23 -39.06 16.78
N LYS A 25 -18.72 -40.29 16.57
CA LYS A 25 -18.72 -40.92 15.23
C LYS A 25 -19.63 -40.21 14.19
N LYS A 26 -20.70 -39.53 14.63
CA LYS A 26 -21.54 -38.69 13.75
C LYS A 26 -20.85 -37.38 13.41
N ASN A 27 -20.11 -36.78 14.35
CA ASN A 27 -19.28 -35.61 14.10
C ASN A 27 -18.07 -35.92 13.20
N ASP A 28 -17.49 -37.11 13.28
CA ASP A 28 -16.40 -37.51 12.39
C ASP A 28 -16.89 -37.81 10.96
N LYS A 29 -18.11 -38.33 10.77
CA LYS A 29 -18.73 -38.45 9.44
C LYS A 29 -19.14 -37.11 8.82
N VAL A 30 -19.53 -36.11 9.63
CA VAL A 30 -19.82 -34.74 9.16
C VAL A 30 -18.54 -33.94 8.90
N LYS A 31 -17.47 -34.20 9.66
CA LYS A 31 -16.12 -33.66 9.39
C LYS A 31 -15.48 -34.26 8.13
N ASN A 32 -15.83 -35.48 7.75
CA ASN A 32 -15.31 -36.10 6.51
C ASN A 32 -16.18 -35.88 5.26
N SER A 33 -17.33 -35.21 5.36
CA SER A 33 -18.13 -34.78 4.20
C SER A 33 -18.04 -33.28 3.89
N ASN A 34 -17.53 -32.47 4.82
CA ASN A 34 -17.27 -31.05 4.59
C ASN A 34 -15.81 -30.73 4.24
N ASN A 35 -14.94 -31.74 4.15
CA ASN A 35 -13.53 -31.60 3.80
C ASN A 35 -13.24 -31.95 2.33
N LYS A 36 -14.22 -31.72 1.43
CA LYS A 36 -14.04 -31.80 -0.03
C LYS A 36 -14.25 -30.47 -0.76
N ASN A 37 -14.62 -29.40 -0.06
CA ASN A 37 -14.87 -28.09 -0.68
C ASN A 37 -13.94 -26.97 -0.15
N SER A 38 -12.89 -27.31 0.58
CA SER A 38 -11.93 -26.33 1.16
C SER A 38 -10.50 -26.45 0.62
N GLU A 39 -10.24 -27.36 -0.32
CA GLU A 39 -8.92 -27.51 -0.98
C GLU A 39 -8.97 -27.22 -2.50
N GLU A 40 -10.14 -26.86 -3.06
CA GLU A 40 -10.28 -26.59 -4.51
C GLU A 40 -10.43 -25.10 -4.89
N ASN A 41 -10.45 -24.17 -3.93
CA ASN A 41 -10.41 -22.72 -4.23
C ASN A 41 -9.01 -22.09 -4.03
N GLU A 42 -7.95 -22.90 -4.04
CA GLU A 42 -6.55 -22.44 -4.03
C GLU A 42 -5.89 -22.46 -5.43
N LYS A 43 -6.65 -22.73 -6.49
CA LYS A 43 -6.16 -22.77 -7.87
C LYS A 43 -7.00 -21.88 -8.78
N GLU A 44 -6.60 -20.62 -8.84
CA GLU A 44 -6.51 -19.82 -10.07
C GLU A 44 -5.94 -18.46 -9.65
N ILE A 45 -4.63 -18.47 -9.33
CA ILE A 45 -3.84 -17.30 -9.71
C ILE A 45 -3.95 -17.34 -11.23
N ASP A 46 -4.67 -16.40 -11.84
CA ASP A 46 -4.81 -16.32 -13.29
C ASP A 46 -3.43 -16.53 -13.91
N GLU A 47 -3.19 -17.72 -14.49
CA GLU A 47 -1.95 -18.02 -15.21
C GLU A 47 -1.69 -16.90 -16.23
N TYR A 48 -2.75 -16.28 -16.73
CA TYR A 48 -2.76 -15.18 -17.67
C TYR A 48 -1.84 -13.98 -17.32
N TRP A 49 -1.67 -13.61 -16.05
CA TRP A 49 -0.89 -12.41 -15.70
C TRP A 49 0.58 -12.68 -15.40
N ILE A 50 0.92 -13.91 -15.01
CA ILE A 50 2.31 -14.37 -14.91
C ILE A 50 2.84 -14.79 -16.30
N THR A 51 1.95 -14.95 -17.29
CA THR A 51 2.27 -15.47 -18.63
C THR A 51 2.37 -14.42 -19.72
N ASP A 52 2.28 -13.11 -19.41
CA ASP A 52 2.53 -12.06 -20.42
C ASP A 52 4.00 -12.01 -20.89
N GLY A 53 4.85 -12.89 -20.32
CA GLY A 53 6.22 -13.12 -20.72
C GLY A 53 7.19 -12.04 -20.26
N LYS A 54 6.73 -11.11 -19.40
CA LYS A 54 7.55 -9.98 -18.97
C LYS A 54 8.20 -10.17 -17.61
N ASN A 55 9.47 -9.81 -17.55
CA ASN A 55 10.24 -9.73 -16.32
C ASN A 55 9.94 -8.42 -15.60
N ARG A 56 9.59 -8.53 -14.31
CA ARG A 56 9.29 -7.38 -13.44
C ARG A 56 10.02 -7.49 -12.12
N CYS A 57 10.17 -6.35 -11.44
CA CYS A 57 10.77 -6.29 -10.11
C CYS A 57 9.96 -7.08 -9.09
N GLY A 58 10.61 -7.82 -8.17
CA GLY A 58 9.93 -8.76 -7.25
C GLY A 58 8.77 -8.17 -6.43
N PHE A 59 8.80 -6.88 -6.08
CA PHE A 59 7.70 -6.24 -5.33
C PHE A 59 6.41 -6.07 -6.14
N SER A 60 6.45 -6.15 -7.48
CA SER A 60 5.25 -6.08 -8.31
C SER A 60 4.37 -7.33 -8.14
N TYR A 61 4.99 -8.45 -7.78
CA TYR A 61 4.34 -9.73 -7.56
C TYR A 61 4.11 -10.04 -6.08
N ASP A 62 5.10 -9.76 -5.21
CA ASP A 62 5.03 -10.14 -3.81
C ASP A 62 4.64 -8.97 -2.90
N ASN A 63 3.36 -8.93 -2.54
CA ASN A 63 2.82 -7.96 -1.60
C ASN A 63 2.91 -8.49 -0.17
N ARG A 64 4.15 -8.63 0.33
CA ARG A 64 4.50 -9.25 1.63
C ARG A 64 3.69 -8.75 2.84
N ASP A 65 3.15 -7.53 2.75
CA ASP A 65 2.33 -6.90 3.80
C ASP A 65 0.84 -7.27 3.76
N THR A 66 0.39 -7.99 2.73
CA THR A 66 -1.01 -8.40 2.56
C THR A 66 -1.08 -9.91 2.34
N LYS A 67 -2.15 -10.56 2.79
CA LYS A 67 -2.42 -11.97 2.45
C LYS A 67 -2.65 -12.18 0.93
N ARG A 68 -2.60 -11.12 0.12
CA ARG A 68 -2.77 -11.17 -1.34
C ARG A 68 -1.41 -11.36 -1.99
N LYS A 69 -1.23 -12.51 -2.63
CA LYS A 69 -0.04 -12.81 -3.45
C LYS A 69 -0.01 -12.05 -4.79
N PHE A 70 -1.04 -11.28 -5.14
CA PHE A 70 -1.17 -10.63 -6.45
C PHE A 70 -2.05 -9.37 -6.40
N SER A 71 -1.71 -8.36 -7.22
CA SER A 71 -2.54 -7.19 -7.45
C SER A 71 -2.29 -6.60 -8.84
N GLU A 72 -3.32 -6.63 -9.70
CA GLU A 72 -3.30 -5.99 -11.02
C GLU A 72 -2.90 -4.50 -10.93
N LEU A 73 -3.41 -3.81 -9.91
CA LEU A 73 -3.11 -2.40 -9.66
C LEU A 73 -1.62 -2.16 -9.32
N MET A 74 -0.97 -3.08 -8.60
CA MET A 74 0.48 -3.00 -8.36
C MET A 74 1.27 -3.21 -9.65
N ILE A 75 0.87 -4.17 -10.48
CA ILE A 75 1.51 -4.45 -11.77
C ILE A 75 1.35 -3.25 -12.70
N GLU A 76 0.14 -2.71 -12.82
CA GLU A 76 -0.09 -1.53 -13.64
C GLU A 76 0.73 -0.33 -13.16
N TYR A 77 0.81 -0.11 -11.84
CA TYR A 77 1.65 0.92 -11.27
C TYR A 77 3.13 0.71 -11.62
N HIS A 78 3.66 -0.50 -11.43
CA HIS A 78 5.02 -0.85 -11.80
C HIS A 78 5.28 -0.60 -13.30
N ASP A 79 4.42 -1.15 -14.15
CA ASP A 79 4.59 -1.19 -15.59
C ASP A 79 4.43 0.18 -16.24
N LYS A 80 3.55 1.04 -15.70
CA LYS A 80 3.16 2.30 -16.35
C LYS A 80 3.61 3.57 -15.63
N ARG A 81 3.94 3.51 -14.34
CA ARG A 81 4.14 4.73 -13.51
C ARG A 81 5.45 4.73 -12.75
N TRP A 82 5.79 3.65 -12.05
CA TRP A 82 6.96 3.60 -11.18
C TRP A 82 8.26 3.75 -11.99
N CYS A 83 9.19 4.56 -11.48
CA CYS A 83 10.45 4.91 -12.12
C CYS A 83 10.33 5.61 -13.49
N LYS A 84 9.13 6.06 -13.89
CA LYS A 84 8.94 6.82 -15.14
C LYS A 84 8.89 8.32 -14.86
N PRO A 85 9.63 9.16 -15.61
CA PRO A 85 9.68 10.60 -15.37
C PRO A 85 8.29 11.25 -15.45
N ILE A 86 7.94 11.98 -14.38
CA ILE A 86 6.77 12.86 -14.32
C ILE A 86 7.26 14.32 -14.26
N HIS A 87 6.70 15.17 -15.11
CA HIS A 87 7.02 16.60 -15.20
C HIS A 87 5.82 17.52 -14.98
N GLU A 88 4.61 16.97 -14.82
CA GLU A 88 3.40 17.75 -14.58
C GLU A 88 3.23 18.03 -13.08
N ASP A 89 3.13 19.31 -12.70
CA ASP A 89 3.19 19.74 -11.31
C ASP A 89 2.02 19.22 -10.45
N ASN A 90 0.80 19.08 -10.99
CA ASN A 90 -0.31 18.54 -10.21
C ASN A 90 -0.09 17.05 -9.90
N GLU A 91 0.43 16.28 -10.86
CA GLU A 91 0.79 14.87 -10.66
C GLU A 91 2.00 14.72 -9.73
N LEU A 92 3.01 15.59 -9.81
CA LEU A 92 4.11 15.64 -8.86
C LEU A 92 3.62 15.88 -7.43
N TYR A 93 2.67 16.80 -7.24
CA TYR A 93 2.03 17.04 -5.95
C TYR A 93 1.17 15.85 -5.51
N ALA A 94 0.40 15.26 -6.41
CA ALA A 94 -0.45 14.10 -6.13
C ALA A 94 0.38 12.92 -5.63
N MET A 95 1.46 12.57 -6.33
CA MET A 95 2.39 11.53 -5.91
C MET A 95 3.03 11.83 -4.56
N LEU A 96 3.45 13.08 -4.31
CA LEU A 96 4.01 13.47 -3.01
C LEU A 96 3.00 13.25 -1.88
N VAL A 97 1.73 13.62 -2.10
CA VAL A 97 0.66 13.36 -1.14
C VAL A 97 0.51 11.86 -0.88
N LEU A 98 0.38 11.04 -1.91
CA LEU A 98 0.20 9.58 -1.78
C LEU A 98 1.35 8.93 -0.99
N GLU A 99 2.59 9.30 -1.30
CA GLU A 99 3.80 8.80 -0.62
C GLU A 99 3.82 9.18 0.87
N THR A 100 3.50 10.43 1.21
CA THR A 100 3.43 10.85 2.63
C THR A 100 2.29 10.16 3.39
N MET A 101 1.27 9.66 2.70
CA MET A 101 0.16 8.92 3.30
C MET A 101 0.50 7.46 3.59
N GLN A 102 1.48 6.89 2.90
CA GLN A 102 1.87 5.48 3.00
C GLN A 102 2.43 5.07 4.37
N ALA A 103 2.99 5.99 5.16
CA ALA A 103 3.64 5.65 6.44
C ALA A 103 2.77 4.74 7.33
N GLY A 104 3.26 3.50 7.56
CA GLY A 104 2.62 2.44 8.34
C GLY A 104 1.63 1.55 7.56
N LEU A 105 1.63 1.61 6.23
CA LEU A 105 0.72 0.86 5.35
C LEU A 105 1.50 0.33 4.12
N SER A 106 0.93 -0.67 3.45
CA SER A 106 1.44 -1.15 2.16
C SER A 106 1.14 -0.14 1.04
N TRP A 107 1.96 -0.09 0.00
CA TRP A 107 1.73 0.80 -1.15
C TRP A 107 0.43 0.48 -1.89
N ILE A 108 0.05 -0.82 -2.01
CA ILE A 108 -1.25 -1.20 -2.59
C ILE A 108 -2.42 -0.54 -1.86
N THR A 109 -2.34 -0.39 -0.53
CA THR A 109 -3.40 0.25 0.26
C THR A 109 -3.58 1.72 -0.17
N ILE A 110 -2.48 2.37 -0.57
CA ILE A 110 -2.51 3.74 -1.08
C ILE A 110 -3.06 3.79 -2.50
N LEU A 111 -2.62 2.89 -3.39
CA LEU A 111 -3.14 2.80 -4.76
C LEU A 111 -4.66 2.54 -4.78
N GLU A 112 -5.16 1.60 -3.97
CA GLU A 112 -6.60 1.32 -3.85
C GLU A 112 -7.41 2.53 -3.35
N LYS A 113 -6.75 3.45 -2.63
CA LYS A 113 -7.36 4.68 -2.11
C LYS A 113 -7.11 5.89 -3.01
N GLU A 114 -6.27 5.79 -4.03
CA GLU A 114 -5.85 6.93 -4.84
C GLU A 114 -7.05 7.68 -5.43
N GLN A 115 -8.00 6.97 -6.04
CA GLN A 115 -9.19 7.62 -6.61
C GLN A 115 -10.04 8.31 -5.54
N ASN A 116 -10.12 7.74 -4.34
CA ASN A 116 -10.81 8.37 -3.21
C ASN A 116 -10.09 9.64 -2.75
N TYR A 117 -8.76 9.66 -2.75
CA TYR A 117 -7.97 10.87 -2.51
C TYR A 117 -8.22 11.93 -3.59
N ARG A 118 -8.11 11.55 -4.87
CA ARG A 118 -8.38 12.48 -5.98
C ARG A 118 -9.78 13.07 -5.89
N ASN A 119 -10.81 12.28 -5.60
CA ASN A 119 -12.17 12.79 -5.44
C ASN A 119 -12.33 13.69 -4.21
N SER A 120 -11.70 13.33 -3.09
CA SER A 120 -11.86 14.05 -1.81
C SER A 120 -11.11 15.38 -1.76
N PHE A 121 -9.98 15.46 -2.44
CA PHE A 121 -9.03 16.58 -2.44
C PHE A 121 -9.01 17.32 -3.79
N ASP A 122 -10.17 17.44 -4.45
CA ASP A 122 -10.35 18.24 -5.68
C ASP A 122 -9.31 17.94 -6.77
N LYS A 123 -9.19 16.65 -7.09
CA LYS A 123 -8.22 16.04 -8.02
C LYS A 123 -6.76 16.19 -7.59
N LEU A 124 -6.52 16.40 -6.29
CA LEU A 124 -5.21 16.74 -5.73
C LEU A 124 -4.62 17.98 -6.41
N ASN A 125 -5.44 18.98 -6.73
CA ASN A 125 -4.95 20.25 -7.23
C ASN A 125 -4.42 21.11 -6.06
N PRO A 126 -3.13 21.49 -6.00
CA PRO A 126 -2.55 22.18 -4.86
C PRO A 126 -3.18 23.57 -4.64
N VAL A 127 -3.60 24.28 -5.69
CA VAL A 127 -4.28 25.58 -5.57
C VAL A 127 -5.59 25.42 -4.81
N LYS A 128 -6.41 24.43 -5.17
CA LYS A 128 -7.69 24.17 -4.50
C LYS A 128 -7.49 23.66 -3.08
N VAL A 129 -6.62 22.66 -2.92
CA VAL A 129 -6.38 22.00 -1.64
C VAL A 129 -5.84 22.97 -0.59
N ALA A 130 -4.99 23.92 -0.98
CA ALA A 130 -4.47 24.95 -0.07
C ALA A 130 -5.57 25.82 0.58
N THR A 131 -6.77 25.90 -0.03
CA THR A 131 -7.90 26.71 0.47
C THR A 131 -8.80 25.97 1.46
N PHE A 132 -8.56 24.68 1.71
CA PHE A 132 -9.43 23.87 2.58
C PHE A 132 -9.44 24.42 4.01
N ASN A 133 -10.66 24.54 4.55
CA ASN A 133 -10.91 25.06 5.89
C ASN A 133 -11.31 23.93 6.87
N SER A 134 -11.58 24.30 8.13
CA SER A 134 -11.97 23.37 9.18
C SER A 134 -13.21 22.53 8.82
N LYS A 135 -14.23 23.12 8.19
CA LYS A 135 -15.44 22.38 7.76
C LYS A 135 -15.11 21.27 6.76
N LYS A 136 -14.23 21.55 5.79
CA LYS A 136 -13.75 20.54 4.84
C LYS A 136 -12.95 19.45 5.53
N ILE A 137 -12.10 19.78 6.51
CA ILE A 137 -11.35 18.80 7.31
C ILE A 137 -12.30 17.87 8.07
N GLU A 138 -13.35 18.39 8.72
CA GLU A 138 -14.35 17.55 9.40
C GLU A 138 -15.06 16.61 8.43
N LYS A 139 -15.41 17.08 7.22
CA LYS A 139 -15.99 16.21 6.19
C LYS A 139 -15.03 15.09 5.78
N LEU A 140 -13.73 15.40 5.61
CA LEU A 140 -12.70 14.42 5.26
C LEU A 140 -12.48 13.39 6.38
N MET A 141 -12.51 13.81 7.64
CA MET A 141 -12.41 12.91 8.80
C MET A 141 -13.52 11.86 8.85
N ASN A 142 -14.67 12.13 8.22
CA ASN A 142 -15.79 11.20 8.12
C ASN A 142 -15.78 10.34 6.85
N ASN A 143 -14.80 10.51 5.95
CA ASN A 143 -14.74 9.74 4.71
C ASN A 143 -13.96 8.41 4.91
N PRO A 144 -14.62 7.22 4.84
CA PRO A 144 -13.95 5.94 4.98
C PRO A 144 -13.04 5.56 3.79
N GLY A 145 -13.20 6.24 2.65
CA GLY A 145 -12.40 6.01 1.43
C GLY A 145 -10.94 6.46 1.56
N ILE A 146 -10.60 7.28 2.56
CA ILE A 146 -9.24 7.78 2.80
C ILE A 146 -8.73 7.41 4.20
N ILE A 147 -7.46 7.69 4.48
CA ILE A 147 -6.90 7.49 5.83
C ILE A 147 -7.40 8.62 6.75
N ARG A 148 -8.29 8.27 7.67
CA ARG A 148 -8.94 9.19 8.63
C ARG A 148 -8.01 9.56 9.79
N ASN A 149 -6.91 10.23 9.48
CA ASN A 149 -5.97 10.75 10.47
C ASN A 149 -5.86 12.27 10.31
N ARG A 150 -6.26 13.01 11.35
CA ARG A 150 -6.33 14.48 11.32
C ARG A 150 -4.98 15.13 11.03
N ARG A 151 -3.87 14.59 11.57
CA ARG A 151 -2.53 15.11 11.31
C ARG A 151 -2.13 14.92 9.84
N LYS A 152 -2.39 13.74 9.27
CA LYS A 152 -2.15 13.44 7.85
C LYS A 152 -3.03 14.29 6.92
N ILE A 153 -4.30 14.51 7.24
CA ILE A 153 -5.18 15.37 6.44
C ILE A 153 -4.69 16.83 6.47
N ASN A 154 -4.34 17.33 7.65
CA ASN A 154 -3.80 18.69 7.78
C ASN A 154 -2.47 18.85 7.02
N SER A 155 -1.61 17.82 7.00
CA SER A 155 -0.36 17.89 6.26
C SER A 155 -0.56 17.98 4.75
N ILE A 156 -1.60 17.37 4.18
CA ILE A 156 -1.90 17.51 2.74
C ILE A 156 -2.18 18.98 2.39
N ILE A 157 -2.98 19.67 3.21
CA ILE A 157 -3.33 21.08 3.04
C ILE A 157 -2.09 21.97 3.23
N ASN A 158 -1.29 21.69 4.26
CA ASN A 158 -0.06 22.42 4.52
C ASN A 158 0.98 22.22 3.40
N ASN A 159 1.14 20.99 2.92
CA ASN A 159 2.03 20.66 1.81
C ASN A 159 1.57 21.34 0.51
N ALA A 160 0.26 21.50 0.28
CA ALA A 160 -0.24 22.28 -0.85
C ALA A 160 0.25 23.74 -0.78
N LYS A 161 0.14 24.38 0.39
CA LYS A 161 0.63 25.75 0.60
C LYS A 161 2.15 25.85 0.40
N ALA A 162 2.91 24.89 0.91
CA ALA A 162 4.36 24.84 0.73
C ALA A 162 4.75 24.63 -0.75
N PHE A 163 4.03 23.77 -1.45
CA PHE A 163 4.19 23.51 -2.89
C PHE A 163 3.99 24.76 -3.73
N LEU A 164 2.91 25.52 -3.48
CA LEU A 164 2.65 26.78 -4.19
C LEU A 164 3.75 27.83 -3.93
N LYS A 165 4.35 27.86 -2.73
CA LYS A 165 5.50 28.72 -2.44
C LYS A 165 6.73 28.32 -3.25
N VAL A 166 6.99 27.02 -3.38
CA VAL A 166 8.07 26.49 -4.24
C VAL A 166 7.82 26.86 -5.69
N GLN A 167 6.61 26.69 -6.21
CA GLN A 167 6.28 27.14 -7.58
C GLN A 167 6.53 28.63 -7.77
N LYS A 168 6.18 29.47 -6.78
CA LYS A 168 6.48 30.92 -6.85
C LYS A 168 7.98 31.22 -6.90
N GLU A 169 8.81 30.45 -6.21
CA GLU A 169 10.27 30.65 -6.14
C GLU A 169 11.01 30.09 -7.36
N PHE A 170 10.62 28.91 -7.85
CA PHE A 170 11.32 28.19 -8.93
C PHE A 170 10.59 28.19 -10.27
N GLY A 171 9.43 28.86 -10.34
CA GLY A 171 8.50 28.84 -11.48
C GLY A 171 7.57 27.62 -11.49
N THR A 172 8.11 26.42 -11.26
CA THR A 172 7.38 25.14 -11.21
C THR A 172 8.00 24.22 -10.17
N PHE A 173 7.24 23.27 -9.66
CA PHE A 173 7.80 22.25 -8.77
C PHE A 173 8.70 21.27 -9.52
N ASP A 174 8.40 20.96 -10.80
CA ASP A 174 9.28 20.19 -11.69
C ASP A 174 10.71 20.72 -11.67
N LYS A 175 10.90 22.00 -12.04
CA LYS A 175 12.20 22.68 -11.99
C LYS A 175 12.86 22.58 -10.63
N TYR A 176 12.09 22.69 -9.55
CA TYR A 176 12.63 22.59 -8.20
C TYR A 176 13.12 21.18 -7.86
N ILE A 177 12.33 20.13 -8.12
CA ILE A 177 12.66 18.77 -7.70
C ILE A 177 13.76 18.17 -8.59
N TRP A 178 13.71 18.43 -9.89
CA TRP A 178 14.70 17.91 -10.84
C TRP A 178 16.04 18.66 -10.83
N LYS A 179 16.13 19.85 -10.20
CA LYS A 179 17.42 20.55 -10.08
C LYS A 179 18.43 19.77 -9.23
N PHE A 180 17.96 18.97 -8.26
CA PHE A 180 18.83 18.23 -7.34
C PHE A 180 19.66 17.15 -8.05
N THR A 181 19.29 16.79 -9.29
CA THR A 181 20.01 15.83 -10.11
C THR A 181 20.46 16.43 -11.45
N ASP A 182 20.50 17.77 -11.56
CA ASP A 182 20.74 18.47 -12.84
C ASP A 182 19.84 17.97 -13.98
N ARG A 183 18.59 17.65 -13.65
CA ARG A 183 17.59 17.05 -14.56
C ARG A 183 17.98 15.69 -15.14
N LYS A 184 18.90 14.96 -14.50
CA LYS A 184 19.29 13.60 -14.87
C LYS A 184 18.53 12.59 -14.03
N ILE A 185 18.24 11.46 -14.65
CA ILE A 185 17.73 10.28 -13.95
C ILE A 185 18.90 9.60 -13.25
N ILE A 186 18.74 9.29 -11.97
CA ILE A 186 19.70 8.50 -11.21
C ILE A 186 19.35 7.03 -11.39
N ASP A 187 20.30 6.25 -11.88
CA ASP A 187 20.12 4.83 -12.20
C ASP A 187 21.20 4.02 -11.48
N HIS A 188 20.78 3.32 -10.41
CA HIS A 188 21.69 2.56 -9.57
C HIS A 188 22.10 1.22 -10.17
N LYS A 189 21.51 0.80 -11.31
CA LYS A 189 21.84 -0.45 -12.01
C LYS A 189 21.79 -1.67 -11.08
N LEU A 190 20.70 -1.80 -10.34
CA LEU A 190 20.51 -2.85 -9.34
C LEU A 190 20.37 -4.22 -10.01
N SER A 191 20.96 -5.24 -9.40
CA SER A 191 20.84 -6.63 -9.88
C SER A 191 19.68 -7.37 -9.22
N SER A 192 19.19 -6.88 -8.08
CA SER A 192 18.06 -7.43 -7.33
C SER A 192 17.32 -6.33 -6.55
N THR A 193 16.02 -6.50 -6.34
CA THR A 193 15.22 -5.58 -5.50
C THR A 193 15.68 -5.54 -4.05
N SER A 194 16.41 -6.54 -3.56
CA SER A 194 17.01 -6.53 -2.22
C SER A 194 18.13 -5.51 -2.06
N GLU A 195 18.68 -5.00 -3.18
CA GLU A 195 19.72 -3.97 -3.19
C GLU A 195 19.14 -2.55 -3.10
N ILE A 196 17.83 -2.39 -3.25
CA ILE A 196 17.16 -1.08 -3.14
C ILE A 196 17.35 -0.57 -1.70
N PRO A 197 18.04 0.55 -1.49
CA PRO A 197 18.22 1.10 -0.15
C PRO A 197 16.91 1.71 0.36
N ALA A 198 16.75 1.80 1.68
CA ALA A 198 15.57 2.44 2.27
C ALA A 198 15.56 3.97 2.10
N LYS A 199 16.73 4.58 1.86
CA LYS A 199 16.97 6.02 1.65
C LYS A 199 18.32 6.23 0.98
N SER A 200 18.57 7.43 0.45
CA SER A 200 19.86 7.83 -0.14
C SER A 200 20.30 9.21 0.36
N GLU A 201 21.55 9.59 0.09
CA GLU A 201 22.05 10.93 0.37
C GLU A 201 21.18 12.01 -0.30
N LEU A 202 20.79 11.76 -1.55
CA LEU A 202 19.86 12.62 -2.30
C LEU A 202 18.50 12.76 -1.60
N SER A 203 17.92 11.66 -1.11
CA SER A 203 16.62 11.73 -0.43
C SER A 203 16.72 12.41 0.93
N GLU A 204 17.86 12.32 1.63
CA GLU A 204 18.14 13.06 2.86
C GLU A 204 18.26 14.57 2.62
N GLU A 205 18.98 14.96 1.59
CA GLU A 205 19.13 16.36 1.17
C GLU A 205 17.78 16.98 0.84
N ILE A 206 17.02 16.33 -0.05
CA ILE A 206 15.70 16.81 -0.49
C ILE A 206 14.71 16.83 0.70
N SER A 207 14.71 15.81 1.57
CA SER A 207 13.88 15.82 2.79
C SER A 207 14.22 17.03 3.67
N LYS A 208 15.50 17.35 3.84
CA LYS A 208 15.94 18.50 4.66
C LYS A 208 15.46 19.81 4.04
N ASP A 209 15.57 19.99 2.73
CA ASP A 209 15.11 21.20 2.04
C ASP A 209 13.59 21.34 2.07
N LEU A 210 12.84 20.26 1.79
CA LEU A 210 11.38 20.25 1.89
C LEU A 210 10.90 20.59 3.31
N LYS A 211 11.54 20.04 4.36
CA LYS A 211 11.20 20.39 5.75
C LYS A 211 11.43 21.87 6.05
N LYS A 212 12.56 22.44 5.60
CA LYS A 212 12.83 23.88 5.73
C LYS A 212 11.77 24.74 5.04
N ARG A 213 11.23 24.25 3.92
CA ARG A 213 10.15 24.89 3.15
C ARG A 213 8.75 24.68 3.75
N GLY A 214 8.67 23.99 4.89
CA GLY A 214 7.45 23.78 5.64
C GLY A 214 6.63 22.57 5.20
N PHE A 215 7.16 21.67 4.37
CA PHE A 215 6.50 20.40 4.09
C PHE A 215 6.51 19.49 5.34
N GLN A 216 5.48 18.67 5.45
CA GLN A 216 5.24 17.74 6.56
C GLN A 216 5.18 16.30 6.05
N PHE A 217 5.56 15.35 6.91
CA PHE A 217 5.63 13.90 6.60
C PHE A 217 6.61 13.55 5.46
N VAL A 218 7.55 14.44 5.14
CA VAL A 218 8.59 14.27 4.11
C VAL A 218 9.90 13.74 4.70
N GLY A 219 9.87 12.54 5.30
CA GLY A 219 11.08 11.87 5.80
C GLY A 219 11.96 11.33 4.66
N PRO A 220 13.27 11.10 4.87
CA PRO A 220 14.16 10.60 3.81
C PRO A 220 13.71 9.30 3.14
N ILE A 221 13.07 8.41 3.89
CA ILE A 221 12.51 7.15 3.36
C ILE A 221 11.35 7.45 2.40
N SER A 222 10.35 8.23 2.85
CA SER A 222 9.22 8.62 2.00
C SER A 222 9.65 9.44 0.78
N ILE A 223 10.68 10.28 0.91
CA ILE A 223 11.23 11.03 -0.21
C ILE A 223 11.99 10.11 -1.18
N TYR A 224 12.68 9.09 -0.69
CA TYR A 224 13.31 8.10 -1.56
C TYR A 224 12.27 7.39 -2.43
N SER A 225 11.20 6.87 -1.80
CA SER A 225 10.07 6.27 -2.50
C SER A 225 9.42 7.23 -3.49
N TYR A 226 9.22 8.50 -3.09
CA TYR A 226 8.69 9.53 -3.98
C TYR A 226 9.56 9.75 -5.21
N LEU A 227 10.89 9.84 -5.05
CA LEU A 227 11.81 10.05 -6.17
C LEU A 227 11.80 8.87 -7.16
N GLN A 228 11.64 7.64 -6.66
CA GLN A 228 11.38 6.48 -7.51
C GLN A 228 10.01 6.60 -8.20
N GLY A 229 8.96 6.93 -7.44
CA GLY A 229 7.58 7.06 -7.93
C GLY A 229 7.39 8.12 -9.02
N ILE A 230 8.22 9.16 -9.06
CA ILE A 230 8.20 10.20 -10.11
C ILE A 230 9.30 10.06 -11.17
N GLY A 231 10.12 9.00 -11.08
CA GLY A 231 11.17 8.70 -12.06
C GLY A 231 12.42 9.58 -12.01
N VAL A 232 12.66 10.31 -10.91
CA VAL A 232 13.97 10.94 -10.67
C VAL A 232 15.02 9.87 -10.41
N ILE A 233 14.62 8.80 -9.72
CA ILE A 233 15.42 7.59 -9.51
C ILE A 233 14.77 6.46 -10.31
N ASN A 234 15.60 5.73 -11.06
CA ASN A 234 15.22 4.49 -11.71
C ASN A 234 15.90 3.32 -11.00
N ASP A 235 15.10 2.61 -10.20
CA ASP A 235 15.53 1.44 -9.42
C ASP A 235 14.90 0.13 -9.93
N HIS A 236 14.42 0.13 -11.18
CA HIS A 236 14.16 -1.14 -11.85
C HIS A 236 15.44 -1.98 -11.89
N THR A 237 15.31 -3.29 -11.64
CA THR A 237 16.43 -4.22 -11.76
C THR A 237 16.86 -4.35 -13.22
N LYS A 238 18.12 -4.72 -13.46
CA LYS A 238 18.70 -4.83 -14.81
C LYS A 238 17.93 -5.75 -15.75
N ASP A 239 17.25 -6.75 -15.19
CA ASP A 239 16.46 -7.76 -15.90
C ASP A 239 14.97 -7.40 -16.04
N CYS A 240 14.52 -6.25 -15.50
CA CYS A 240 13.15 -5.79 -15.63
C CYS A 240 12.90 -5.19 -17.03
N ASP A 241 11.84 -5.63 -17.70
CA ASP A 241 11.47 -5.15 -19.05
C ASP A 241 10.93 -3.70 -19.06
N PHE A 242 10.72 -3.10 -17.88
CA PHE A 242 10.14 -1.77 -17.69
C PHE A 242 11.16 -0.71 -17.23
N ARG A 243 12.44 -1.08 -17.22
CA ARG A 243 13.55 -0.21 -16.84
C ARG A 243 13.75 0.96 -17.80
#